data_AF-A0A7X7KGJ7-F1
#
_entry.id   AF-A0A7X7KGJ7-F1
#
_cell.length_a   1.000
_cell.length_b   1.000
_cell.length_c   1.000
_cell.angle_alpha   90.00
_cell.angle_beta   90.00
_cell.angle_gamma   90.00
#
_symmetry.space_group_name_H-M   'P 1'
#
loop_
_entity.id
_entity.type
_entity.pdbx_description
1 polymer ?
#
loop_
_entity_poly.entity_id
_entity_poly.type
_entity_poly.pdbx_seq_one_letter_code
_entity_poly.pdbx_strand_id
1 'polypeptide(L)'
;MHLAVFVAAYWSAFLLRFGFDVPQDQVEIFTSSLGWVIGIQFGVFCLLGLFHGWWRYVTFADFATLVYASFISLCALTKATYFIQRTDLIPRGVLGINFMMTIGMLGTLRASWRMFREVFQ
;
A
#
# COMPACT_ATOMS: atom_id res chain seq x y z
N MET A 1 -9.06 -5.70 -8.18
CA MET A 1 -7.66 -5.55 -8.63
C MET A 1 -6.79 -4.82 -7.61
N HIS A 2 -7.17 -3.63 -7.12
CA HIS A 2 -6.34 -2.88 -6.15
C HIS A 2 -6.08 -3.59 -4.81
N LEU A 3 -7.04 -4.37 -4.30
CA LEU A 3 -6.86 -5.18 -3.08
C LEU A 3 -5.72 -6.20 -3.22
N ALA A 4 -5.61 -6.87 -4.38
CA ALA A 4 -4.54 -7.84 -4.62
C ALA A 4 -3.14 -7.17 -4.62
N VAL A 5 -3.05 -5.95 -5.14
CA VAL A 5 -1.81 -5.16 -5.12
C VAL A 5 -1.43 -4.79 -3.69
N PHE A 6 -2.38 -4.41 -2.85
CA PHE A 6 -2.09 -4.11 -1.44
C PHE A 6 -1.64 -5.35 -0.67
N VAL A 7 -2.28 -6.50 -0.88
CA VAL A 7 -1.84 -7.77 -0.28
C VAL A 7 -0.42 -8.11 -0.72
N ALA A 8 -0.13 -8.03 -2.01
CA ALA A 8 1.20 -8.33 -2.56
C ALA A 8 2.27 -7.34 -2.06
N ALA A 9 1.95 -6.04 -1.99
CA ALA A 9 2.84 -5.01 -1.47
C ALA A 9 3.17 -5.26 0.01
N TYR A 10 2.16 -5.59 0.82
CA TYR A 10 2.32 -5.84 2.24
C TYR A 10 3.12 -7.12 2.52
N TRP A 11 2.85 -8.20 1.76
CA TRP A 11 3.64 -9.43 1.81
C TRP A 11 5.10 -9.20 1.41
N SER A 12 5.33 -8.46 0.33
CA SER A 12 6.67 -8.11 -0.14
C SER A 12 7.43 -7.27 0.89
N ALA A 13 6.73 -6.35 1.56
CA ALA A 13 7.32 -5.54 2.63
C ALA A 13 7.80 -6.38 3.81
N PHE A 14 7.04 -7.41 4.17
CA PHE A 14 7.44 -8.38 5.20
C PHE A 14 8.67 -9.18 4.77
N LEU A 15 8.68 -9.71 3.55
CA LEU A 15 9.82 -10.45 3.00
C LEU A 15 11.11 -9.61 2.98
N LEU A 16 11.01 -8.36 2.53
CA LEU A 16 12.14 -7.41 2.49
C LEU A 16 12.61 -7.01 3.89
N ARG A 17 11.70 -6.89 4.86
CA ARG A 17 12.05 -6.54 6.24
C ARG A 17 12.83 -7.64 6.95
N PHE A 18 12.47 -8.89 6.69
CA PHE A 18 13.02 -10.08 7.36
C PHE A 18 14.04 -10.86 6.52
N GLY A 19 14.37 -10.38 5.33
CA GLY A 19 15.35 -11.03 4.46
C GLY A 19 14.94 -12.45 4.07
N PHE A 20 13.65 -12.67 3.78
CA PHE A 20 13.04 -13.98 3.47
C PHE A 20 12.99 -14.99 4.64
N ASP A 21 13.50 -14.66 5.83
CA ASP A 21 13.44 -15.52 7.01
C ASP A 21 12.49 -14.92 8.07
N VAL A 22 11.17 -15.11 7.85
CA VAL A 22 10.12 -14.54 8.70
C VAL A 22 9.86 -15.48 9.89
N PRO A 23 10.10 -15.06 11.16
CA PRO A 23 9.78 -15.86 12.33
C PRO A 23 8.28 -16.15 12.43
N GLN A 24 7.89 -17.31 12.95
CA GLN A 24 6.47 -17.72 13.05
C GLN A 24 5.61 -16.74 13.86
N ASP A 25 6.16 -16.15 14.94
CA ASP A 25 5.49 -15.10 15.73
C ASP A 25 5.07 -13.91 14.87
N GLN A 26 5.85 -13.60 13.82
CA GLN A 26 5.58 -12.49 12.94
C GLN A 26 4.59 -12.82 11.83
N VAL A 27 4.46 -14.09 11.46
CA VAL A 27 3.41 -14.55 10.53
C VAL A 27 2.04 -14.43 11.20
N GLU A 28 1.93 -14.79 12.48
CA GLU A 28 0.66 -14.69 13.21
C GLU A 28 0.23 -13.22 13.35
N ILE A 29 1.18 -12.34 13.69
CA ILE A 29 1.02 -10.89 13.66
C ILE A 29 0.61 -10.40 12.27
N PHE A 30 1.23 -10.91 11.20
CA PHE A 30 0.89 -10.55 9.82
C PHE A 30 -0.58 -10.85 9.53
N THR A 31 -1.05 -12.07 9.78
CA THR A 31 -2.48 -12.42 9.55
C THR A 31 -3.44 -11.60 10.42
N SER A 32 -3.08 -11.35 11.68
CA SER A 32 -3.92 -10.57 12.61
C SER A 32 -3.99 -9.09 12.22
N SER A 33 -2.89 -8.51 11.71
CA SER A 33 -2.82 -7.11 11.31
C SER A 33 -3.30 -6.87 9.88
N LEU A 34 -3.21 -7.86 8.98
CA LEU A 34 -3.56 -7.76 7.57
C LEU A 34 -4.99 -7.24 7.35
N GLY A 35 -5.96 -7.76 8.10
CA GLY A 35 -7.37 -7.36 7.95
C GLY A 35 -7.59 -5.87 8.20
N TRP A 36 -7.03 -5.34 9.29
CA TRP A 36 -7.18 -3.93 9.64
C TRP A 36 -6.29 -3.02 8.80
N VAL A 37 -5.06 -3.45 8.47
CA VAL A 37 -4.13 -2.69 7.61
C VAL A 37 -4.76 -2.48 6.23
N ILE A 38 -5.26 -3.56 5.62
CA ILE A 38 -5.95 -3.48 4.34
C ILE A 38 -7.24 -2.67 4.48
N GLY A 39 -7.99 -2.83 5.57
CA GLY A 39 -9.20 -2.04 5.83
C GLY A 39 -8.94 -0.53 5.84
N ILE A 40 -7.92 -0.07 6.55
CA ILE A 40 -7.51 1.34 6.57
C ILE A 40 -7.01 1.76 5.19
N GLN A 41 -6.10 1.00 4.59
CA GLN A 41 -5.48 1.36 3.31
C GLN A 41 -6.53 1.46 2.20
N PHE A 42 -7.48 0.52 2.18
CA PHE A 42 -8.64 0.54 1.29
C PHE A 42 -9.57 1.71 1.61
N GLY A 43 -9.88 1.96 2.88
CA GLY A 43 -10.70 3.08 3.31
C GLY A 43 -10.13 4.43 2.88
N VAL A 44 -8.82 4.65 3.08
CA VAL A 44 -8.13 5.87 2.65
C VAL A 44 -8.16 6.03 1.13
N PHE A 45 -7.84 4.97 0.38
CA PHE A 45 -7.90 5.01 -1.09
C PHE A 45 -9.33 5.23 -1.61
N CYS A 46 -10.34 4.71 -0.91
CA CYS A 46 -11.75 4.92 -1.22
C CYS A 46 -12.16 6.38 -0.94
N LEU A 47 -11.79 6.93 0.22
CA LEU A 47 -12.08 8.32 0.61
C LEU A 47 -11.44 9.35 -0.32
N LEU A 48 -10.25 9.06 -0.83
CA LEU A 48 -9.57 9.91 -1.81
C LEU A 48 -10.19 9.86 -3.21
N GLY A 49 -11.28 9.09 -3.40
CA GLY A 49 -11.98 9.03 -4.67
C GLY A 49 -11.13 8.45 -5.80
N LEU A 50 -10.07 7.71 -5.48
CA LEU A 50 -9.17 7.11 -6.48
C LEU A 50 -9.89 6.12 -7.39
N PHE A 51 -11.08 5.66 -6.98
CA PHE A 51 -11.98 4.83 -7.77
C PHE A 51 -12.89 5.61 -8.74
N HIS A 52 -13.15 6.91 -8.51
CA HIS A 52 -14.16 7.69 -9.25
C HIS A 52 -13.58 8.75 -10.19
N GLY A 53 -12.29 9.13 -10.07
CA GLY A 53 -11.70 10.27 -10.78
C GLY A 53 -10.75 9.97 -11.95
N TRP A 54 -10.80 8.77 -12.54
CA TRP A 54 -9.74 8.23 -13.40
C TRP A 54 -9.52 8.88 -14.79
N TRP A 55 -10.37 9.80 -15.23
CA TRP A 55 -10.43 10.16 -16.66
C TRP A 55 -10.04 11.59 -17.06
N ARG A 56 -9.78 12.54 -16.14
CA ARG A 56 -9.67 13.96 -16.56
C ARG A 56 -8.29 14.63 -16.50
N TYR A 57 -7.29 14.13 -15.78
CA TYR A 57 -5.96 14.77 -15.72
C TYR A 57 -4.83 13.73 -15.58
N VAL A 58 -4.62 12.97 -16.64
CA VAL A 58 -3.56 11.95 -16.76
C VAL A 58 -2.25 12.66 -17.06
N THR A 59 -1.28 12.64 -16.14
CA THR A 59 0.16 12.36 -16.40
C THR A 59 1.03 12.74 -15.18
N PHE A 60 0.73 13.84 -14.45
CA PHE A 60 1.51 14.25 -13.26
C PHE A 60 0.71 14.27 -11.94
N ALA A 61 -0.52 14.77 -11.98
CA ALA A 61 -1.38 14.84 -10.80
C ALA A 61 -1.65 13.43 -10.22
N ASP A 62 -1.79 12.42 -11.07
CA ASP A 62 -2.12 11.06 -10.68
C ASP A 62 -1.00 10.35 -9.87
N PHE A 63 0.27 10.71 -10.10
CA PHE A 63 1.40 10.23 -9.30
C PHE A 63 1.45 10.95 -7.95
N ALA A 64 1.22 12.28 -7.94
CA ALA A 64 1.13 13.05 -6.72
C ALA A 64 -0.05 12.58 -5.83
N THR A 65 -1.22 12.30 -6.42
CA THR A 65 -2.37 11.74 -5.69
C THR A 65 -2.07 10.35 -5.14
N LEU A 66 -1.35 9.50 -5.88
CA LEU A 66 -0.89 8.20 -5.39
C LEU A 66 0.02 8.36 -4.16
N VAL A 67 1.01 9.25 -4.25
CA VAL A 67 1.94 9.55 -3.15
C VAL A 67 1.17 10.11 -1.95
N TYR A 68 0.25 11.06 -2.16
CA TYR A 68 -0.61 11.60 -1.10
C TYR A 68 -1.49 10.52 -0.47
N ALA A 69 -2.08 9.63 -1.27
CA ALA A 69 -2.92 8.53 -0.76
C ALA A 69 -2.13 7.53 0.07
N SER A 70 -0.94 7.17 -0.40
CA SER A 70 -0.01 6.32 0.33
C SER A 70 0.47 7.02 1.60
N PHE A 71 0.71 8.33 1.58
CA PHE A 71 1.15 9.09 2.75
C PHE A 71 0.04 9.21 3.80
N ILE A 72 -1.19 9.49 3.37
CA ILE A 72 -2.36 9.49 4.25
C ILE A 72 -2.59 8.09 4.82
N SER A 73 -2.40 7.02 4.03
CA SER A 73 -2.49 5.65 4.52
C SER A 73 -1.42 5.36 5.58
N LEU A 74 -0.18 5.78 5.36
CA LEU A 74 0.91 5.65 6.33
C LEU A 74 0.60 6.40 7.63
N CYS A 75 0.14 7.64 7.54
CA CYS A 75 -0.27 8.44 8.70
C CYS A 75 -1.47 7.81 9.43
N ALA A 76 -2.48 7.34 8.70
CA ALA A 76 -3.66 6.70 9.26
C ALA A 76 -3.29 5.40 9.98
N LEU A 77 -2.45 4.56 9.37
CA LEU A 77 -1.95 3.34 9.98
C LEU A 77 -1.12 3.63 11.24
N THR A 78 -0.25 4.65 11.20
CA THR A 78 0.56 5.07 12.36
C THR A 78 -0.30 5.60 13.51
N LYS A 79 -1.35 6.38 13.20
CA LYS A 79 -2.30 6.85 14.21
C LYS A 79 -3.16 5.71 14.76
N ALA A 80 -3.59 4.79 13.90
CA ALA A 80 -4.39 3.64 14.30
C ALA A 80 -3.61 2.68 15.21
N THR A 81 -2.34 2.40 14.90
CA THR A 81 -1.48 1.57 15.78
C THR A 81 -1.25 2.24 17.13
N TYR A 82 -1.07 3.56 17.15
CA TYR A 82 -0.98 4.33 18.40
C TYR A 82 -2.27 4.26 19.23
N PHE A 83 -3.43 4.41 18.59
CA PHE A 83 -4.74 4.40 19.26
C PHE A 83 -5.12 3.01 19.79
N ILE A 84 -4.75 1.96 19.06
CA ILE A 84 -5.07 0.56 19.39
C ILE A 84 -4.12 -0.02 20.45
N GLN A 85 -3.09 0.74 20.90
CA GLN A 85 -2.02 0.26 21.80
C GLN A 85 -1.32 -1.02 21.31
N ARG A 86 -1.50 -1.40 20.04
CA ARG A 86 -0.77 -2.50 19.38
C ARG A 86 0.53 -2.03 18.74
N THR A 87 1.18 -1.07 19.39
CA THR A 87 2.49 -0.53 18.98
C THR A 87 3.55 -1.63 18.94
N ASP A 88 3.41 -2.68 19.75
CA ASP A 88 4.37 -3.79 19.82
C ASP A 88 4.18 -4.84 18.71
N LEU A 89 3.01 -4.89 18.05
CA LEU A 89 2.76 -5.92 17.04
C LEU A 89 3.37 -5.56 15.68
N ILE A 90 3.35 -4.30 15.25
CA ILE A 90 3.81 -3.96 13.89
C ILE A 90 5.16 -3.23 13.98
N PRO A 91 6.26 -3.82 13.46
CA PRO A 91 7.52 -3.12 13.35
C PRO A 91 7.33 -1.91 12.43
N ARG A 92 7.60 -0.70 12.94
CA ARG A 92 7.41 0.57 12.19
C ARG A 92 8.12 0.58 10.83
N GLY A 93 9.19 -0.20 10.68
CA GLY A 93 9.89 -0.41 9.41
C GLY A 93 9.02 -1.07 8.33
N VAL A 94 8.10 -1.98 8.68
CA VAL A 94 7.19 -2.63 7.73
C VAL A 94 6.21 -1.61 7.13
N LEU A 95 5.73 -0.65 7.92
CA LEU A 95 4.84 0.41 7.46
C LEU A 95 5.51 1.30 6.40
N GLY A 96 6.76 1.68 6.65
CA GLY A 96 7.56 2.45 5.69
C GLY A 96 7.83 1.70 4.39
N ILE A 97 8.19 0.40 4.49
CA ILE A 97 8.41 -0.43 3.30
C ILE A 97 7.09 -0.64 2.54
N ASN A 98 5.97 -0.88 3.23
CA ASN A 98 4.65 -1.01 2.60
C ASN A 98 4.26 0.24 1.80
N PHE A 99 4.56 1.44 2.31
CA PHE A 99 4.38 2.70 1.59
C PHE A 99 5.17 2.72 0.28
N MET A 100 6.47 2.43 0.33
CA MET A 100 7.32 2.40 -0.88
C MET A 100 6.87 1.32 -1.86
N MET A 101 6.52 0.13 -1.37
CA MET A 101 6.08 -0.99 -2.19
C MET A 101 4.74 -0.72 -2.87
N THR A 102 3.81 -0.07 -2.17
CA THR A 102 2.51 0.33 -2.72
C THR A 102 2.69 1.34 -3.86
N ILE A 103 3.54 2.36 -3.69
CA ILE A 103 3.84 3.34 -4.74
C ILE A 103 4.55 2.66 -5.92
N GLY A 104 5.54 1.80 -5.64
CA GLY A 104 6.28 1.08 -6.68
C GLY A 104 5.36 0.17 -7.51
N MET A 105 4.54 -0.66 -6.88
CA MET A 105 3.63 -1.57 -7.58
C MET A 105 2.53 -0.84 -8.34
N LEU A 106 1.88 0.15 -7.75
CA LEU A 106 0.83 0.92 -8.46
C LEU A 106 1.44 1.79 -9.57
N GLY A 107 2.63 2.36 -9.35
CA GLY A 107 3.39 3.10 -10.34
C GLY A 107 3.80 2.25 -11.55
N THR A 108 4.38 1.07 -11.29
CA THR A 108 4.78 0.11 -12.35
C THR A 108 3.59 -0.46 -13.10
N LEU A 109 2.47 -0.79 -12.43
CA LEU A 109 1.25 -1.25 -13.09
C LEU A 109 0.70 -0.19 -14.06
N ARG A 110 0.71 1.08 -13.63
CA ARG A 110 0.28 2.23 -14.46
C ARG A 110 1.24 2.51 -15.62
N ALA A 111 2.54 2.49 -15.36
CA ALA A 111 3.56 2.68 -16.39
C ALA A 111 3.49 1.58 -17.45
N SER A 112 3.30 0.32 -17.03
CA SER A 112 3.11 -0.82 -17.93
C SER A 112 1.85 -0.66 -18.78
N TRP A 113 0.74 -0.22 -18.19
CA TRP A 113 -0.50 0.02 -18.94
C TRP A 113 -0.35 1.16 -19.96
N ARG A 114 0.43 2.19 -19.63
CA ARG A 114 0.73 3.28 -20.58
C ARG A 114 1.56 2.77 -21.75
N MET A 115 2.66 2.06 -21.49
CA MET A 115 3.50 1.51 -22.56
C MET A 115 2.75 0.52 -23.45
N PHE A 116 1.90 -0.34 -22.87
CA PHE A 116 1.08 -1.26 -23.66
C PHE A 116 0.17 -0.53 -24.65
N ARG A 117 -0.37 0.63 -24.24
CA ARG A 117 -1.25 1.43 -25.09
C ARG A 117 -0.49 2.19 -26.18
N GLU A 118 0.72 2.65 -25.88
CA GLU A 118 1.59 3.31 -26.86
C GLU A 118 2.18 2.34 -27.88
N VAL A 119 2.35 1.05 -27.55
CA VAL A 119 2.90 0.03 -28.47
C VAL A 119 1.83 -0.58 -29.41
N PHE A 120 0.56 -0.59 -28.99
CA PHE A 120 -0.55 -1.18 -29.78
C PHE A 120 -1.34 -0.16 -30.62
N GLN A 121 -0.91 1.11 -30.65
CA GLN A 121 -1.51 2.20 -31.43
C GLN A 121 -0.50 2.75 -32.43
#